data_AF-A0A351G0E4-F1
#
_entry.id   AF-A0A351G0E4-F1
#
_cell.length_a   1.000
_cell.length_b   1.000
_cell.length_c   1.000
_cell.angle_alpha   90.00
_cell.angle_beta   90.00
_cell.angle_gamma   90.00
#
_symmetry.space_group_name_H-M   'P 1'
#
loop_
_entity.id
_entity.type
_entity.pdbx_description
1 polymer ?
#
loop_
_entity_poly.entity_id
_entity_poly.type
_entity_poly.pdbx_seq_one_letter_code
_entity_poly.pdbx_strand_id
1 'polypeptide(L)'
;MNDGRQRRWHVALLMTLATSAILPAHSTLGDERTTASSPKSRPNVVVIMVDDLGYSDLGCYGSEIDTPHLDALAQGGLRFSQFYNTAKCHS
;
A
#
# COMPACT_ATOMS: atom_id res chain seq x y z
N MET A 1 26.11 44.43 -31.46
CA MET A 1 27.03 43.60 -30.64
C MET A 1 26.31 42.33 -30.23
N ASN A 2 26.74 41.19 -30.80
CA ASN A 2 26.36 39.79 -30.54
C ASN A 2 24.86 39.44 -30.69
N ASP A 3 24.38 38.94 -31.83
CA ASP A 3 24.88 37.86 -32.70
C ASP A 3 25.09 36.51 -31.97
N GLY A 4 24.24 35.52 -32.27
CA GLY A 4 24.32 34.16 -31.71
C GLY A 4 23.00 33.44 -31.44
N ARG A 5 21.88 34.17 -31.24
CA ARG A 5 20.56 33.53 -30.99
C ARG A 5 19.71 33.34 -32.24
N GLN A 6 19.95 34.12 -33.29
CA GLN A 6 19.13 34.18 -34.50
C GLN A 6 19.43 33.08 -35.55
N ARG A 7 20.49 32.27 -35.38
CA ARG A 7 20.87 31.23 -36.36
C ARG A 7 20.52 29.79 -35.93
N ARG A 8 20.07 29.60 -34.68
CA ARG A 8 19.82 28.28 -34.08
C ARG A 8 18.35 27.85 -34.16
N TRP A 9 17.41 28.79 -34.26
CA TRP A 9 15.98 28.47 -34.36
C TRP A 9 15.54 28.14 -35.79
N HIS A 10 16.12 28.78 -36.80
CA HIS A 10 15.75 28.54 -38.20
C HIS A 10 16.13 27.13 -38.70
N VAL A 11 17.17 26.50 -38.14
CA VAL A 11 17.60 25.15 -38.52
C VAL A 11 16.71 24.06 -37.91
N ALA A 12 16.07 24.32 -36.76
CA ALA A 12 15.14 23.37 -36.14
C ALA A 12 13.76 23.34 -36.82
N LEU A 13 13.37 24.43 -37.50
CA LEU A 13 12.08 24.57 -38.17
C LEU A 13 11.99 23.77 -39.50
N LEU A 14 13.13 23.33 -40.05
CA LEU A 14 13.22 22.69 -41.37
C LEU A 14 13.19 21.15 -41.34
N MET A 15 13.14 20.51 -40.17
CA MET A 15 13.27 19.04 -40.05
C MET A 15 11.98 18.28 -39.67
N THR A 16 10.84 18.95 -39.48
CA THR A 16 9.59 18.30 -39.03
C THR A 16 8.47 18.25 -40.07
N LEU A 17 8.71 18.71 -41.31
CA LEU A 17 7.68 18.88 -42.33
C LEU A 17 7.57 17.74 -43.37
N ALA A 18 8.19 16.58 -43.15
CA ALA A 18 8.36 15.57 -44.21
C ALA A 18 7.87 14.14 -43.92
N THR A 19 6.90 13.91 -43.03
CA THR A 19 6.19 12.61 -42.99
C THR A 19 4.79 12.73 -42.40
N SER A 20 3.86 13.19 -43.24
CA SER A 20 2.43 12.92 -43.07
C SER A 20 2.05 11.75 -43.99
N ALA A 21 1.02 11.01 -43.56
CA ALA A 21 0.21 10.06 -44.34
C ALA A 21 0.64 8.59 -44.39
N ILE A 22 0.32 7.83 -43.32
CA ILE A 22 -0.41 6.55 -43.45
C ILE A 22 -1.39 6.47 -42.26
N LEU A 23 -2.70 6.68 -42.51
CA LEU A 23 -3.78 6.23 -41.64
C LEU A 23 -3.93 4.71 -41.79
N PRO A 24 -4.26 3.99 -40.71
CA PRO A 24 -5.58 3.38 -40.72
C PRO A 24 -6.39 3.75 -39.48
N ALA A 25 -7.67 4.01 -39.70
CA ALA A 25 -8.68 3.96 -38.68
C ALA A 25 -8.73 2.53 -38.10
N HIS A 26 -8.48 2.39 -36.80
CA HIS A 26 -8.98 1.27 -36.02
C HIS A 26 -9.43 1.82 -34.68
N SER A 27 -10.75 1.92 -34.57
CA SER A 27 -11.50 1.92 -33.33
C SER A 27 -11.06 0.75 -32.45
N THR A 28 -10.11 0.97 -31.56
CA THR A 28 -10.06 0.20 -30.32
C THR A 28 -10.98 0.92 -29.35
N LEU A 29 -12.28 0.63 -29.46
CA LEU A 29 -13.14 0.58 -28.28
C LEU A 29 -12.39 -0.33 -27.31
N GLY A 30 -11.61 0.28 -26.41
CA GLY A 30 -11.07 -0.42 -25.26
C GLY A 30 -12.28 -1.02 -24.57
N ASP A 31 -12.31 -2.35 -24.59
CA ASP A 31 -13.14 -3.16 -23.72
C ASP A 31 -12.78 -2.73 -22.30
N GLU A 32 -13.46 -1.69 -21.80
CA GLU A 32 -13.62 -1.38 -20.39
C GLU A 32 -14.43 -2.55 -19.80
N ARG A 33 -13.83 -3.74 -19.86
CA ARG A 33 -14.26 -4.90 -19.12
C ARG A 33 -14.01 -4.49 -17.69
N THR A 34 -15.05 -3.87 -17.13
CA THR A 34 -15.21 -3.62 -15.71
C THR A 34 -14.69 -4.88 -15.05
N THR A 35 -13.47 -4.80 -14.50
CA THR A 35 -12.96 -5.85 -13.65
C THR A 35 -13.90 -5.81 -12.49
N ALA A 36 -14.94 -6.64 -12.54
CA ALA A 36 -15.92 -6.77 -11.48
C ALA A 36 -15.07 -7.01 -10.24
N SER A 37 -15.02 -6.00 -9.38
CA SER A 37 -14.35 -6.08 -8.10
C SER A 37 -14.93 -7.30 -7.43
N SER A 38 -14.17 -8.40 -7.44
CA SER A 38 -14.48 -9.59 -6.65
C SER A 38 -14.93 -9.08 -5.29
N PRO A 39 -16.15 -9.41 -4.81
CA PRO A 39 -16.70 -8.82 -3.61
C PRO A 39 -15.63 -8.96 -2.54
N LYS A 40 -15.11 -7.81 -2.09
CA LYS A 40 -13.94 -7.76 -1.20
C LYS A 40 -14.31 -8.63 -0.01
N SER A 41 -13.71 -9.83 0.05
CA SER A 41 -14.15 -10.86 0.99
C SER A 41 -14.16 -10.23 2.36
N ARG A 42 -15.34 -10.21 3.00
CA ARG A 42 -15.50 -9.55 4.29
C ARG A 42 -14.56 -10.26 5.27
N PRO A 43 -13.61 -9.55 5.90
CA PRO A 43 -12.68 -10.20 6.82
C PRO A 43 -13.44 -10.77 8.01
N ASN A 44 -12.96 -11.90 8.51
CA ASN A 44 -13.37 -12.41 9.81
C ASN A 44 -12.58 -11.66 10.87
N VAL A 45 -13.28 -11.05 11.83
CA VAL A 45 -12.66 -10.35 12.96
C VAL A 45 -12.83 -11.23 14.19
N VAL A 46 -11.72 -11.72 14.73
CA VAL A 46 -11.68 -12.52 15.95
C VAL A 46 -11.01 -11.68 17.04
N VAL A 47 -11.70 -11.50 18.16
CA VAL A 47 -11.18 -10.81 19.34
C VAL A 47 -10.94 -11.85 20.43
N ILE A 48 -9.69 -11.96 20.87
CA ILE A 48 -9.30 -12.83 21.98
C ILE A 48 -9.01 -11.90 23.16
N MET A 49 -9.80 -12.02 24.22
CA MET A 49 -9.61 -11.30 25.48
C MET A 49 -9.21 -12.31 26.55
N VAL A 50 -8.22 -11.95 27.37
CA VAL A 50 -7.73 -12.79 28.47
C VAL A 50 -7.97 -12.05 29.77
N ASP A 51 -8.47 -12.77 30.77
CA ASP A 51 -8.72 -12.24 32.11
C ASP A 51 -7.43 -12.22 32.92
N ASP A 52 -7.22 -11.17 33.70
CA ASP A 52 -6.07 -10.99 34.61
C ASP A 52 -4.66 -11.24 34.01
N LEU A 53 -4.49 -11.05 32.69
CA LEU A 53 -3.18 -11.17 32.05
C LEU A 53 -2.30 -9.94 32.34
N GLY A 54 -1.16 -10.16 32.98
CA GLY A 54 -0.15 -9.15 33.24
C GLY A 54 0.70 -8.82 32.02
N TYR A 55 1.27 -7.62 32.00
CA TYR A 55 2.15 -7.18 30.90
C TYR A 55 3.39 -8.08 30.72
N SER A 56 3.92 -8.62 31.81
CA SER A 56 5.13 -9.46 31.82
C SER A 56 4.86 -10.96 31.71
N ASP A 57 3.63 -11.38 31.40
CA ASP A 57 3.24 -12.79 31.33
C ASP A 57 3.44 -13.41 29.93
N LEU A 58 3.67 -12.59 28.90
CA LEU A 58 3.91 -13.05 27.54
C LEU A 58 5.40 -13.01 27.20
N GLY A 59 5.90 -14.08 26.58
CA GLY A 59 7.30 -14.20 26.14
C GLY A 59 7.73 -13.02 25.27
N CYS A 60 6.86 -12.55 24.37
CA CYS A 60 7.15 -11.39 23.54
C CYS A 60 7.38 -10.09 24.34
N TYR A 61 6.83 -9.93 25.54
CA TYR A 61 7.10 -8.78 26.42
C TYR A 61 8.23 -9.02 27.44
N GLY A 62 8.92 -10.15 27.35
CA GLY A 62 10.06 -10.49 28.20
C GLY A 62 9.73 -11.41 29.38
N SER A 63 8.61 -12.15 29.31
CA SER A 63 8.30 -13.20 30.28
C SER A 63 9.30 -14.36 30.24
N GLU A 64 9.39 -15.09 31.34
CA GLU A 64 10.05 -16.40 31.43
C GLU A 64 9.14 -17.57 31.01
N ILE A 65 7.84 -17.31 30.80
CA ILE A 65 6.87 -18.30 30.32
C ILE A 65 6.94 -18.40 28.79
N ASP A 66 7.12 -19.62 28.28
CA ASP A 66 7.10 -19.89 26.85
C ASP A 66 5.67 -19.77 26.29
N THR A 67 5.43 -18.74 25.49
CA THR A 67 4.15 -18.48 24.81
C THR A 67 4.27 -18.50 23.27
N PRO A 68 4.72 -19.63 22.67
CA PRO A 68 5.19 -19.64 21.28
C PRO A 68 4.14 -19.22 20.25
N HIS A 69 2.86 -19.53 20.49
CA HIS A 69 1.77 -19.14 19.58
C HIS A 69 1.47 -17.64 19.63
N LEU A 70 1.48 -17.05 20.82
CA LEU A 70 1.26 -15.60 21.00
C LEU A 70 2.48 -14.81 20.49
N ASP A 71 3.68 -15.36 20.69
CA ASP A 71 4.91 -14.75 20.19
C ASP A 71 4.96 -14.76 18.67
N ALA A 72 4.52 -15.84 18.02
CA ALA A 72 4.39 -15.90 16.56
C ALA A 72 3.37 -14.88 16.04
N LEU A 73 2.24 -14.69 16.72
CA LEU A 73 1.25 -13.66 16.37
C LEU A 73 1.84 -12.25 16.51
N ALA A 74 2.60 -11.99 17.58
CA ALA A 74 3.26 -10.72 17.80
C ALA A 74 4.35 -10.42 16.76
N GLN A 75 5.10 -11.44 16.32
CA GLN A 75 6.11 -11.32 15.27
C GLN A 75 5.51 -11.14 13.87
N GLY A 76 4.40 -11.82 13.59
CA GLY A 76 3.69 -11.76 12.30
C GLY A 76 2.71 -10.59 12.18
N GLY A 77 2.54 -9.81 13.23
CA GLY A 77 1.52 -8.76 13.33
C GLY A 77 2.05 -7.45 13.90
N LEU A 78 1.14 -6.69 14.50
CA LEU A 78 1.45 -5.47 15.23
C LEU A 78 1.40 -5.75 16.74
N ARG A 79 2.39 -5.24 17.46
CA ARG A 79 2.49 -5.34 18.91
C ARG A 79 2.48 -3.96 19.55
N PHE A 80 1.62 -3.76 20.55
CA PHE A 80 1.50 -2.51 21.28
C PHE A 80 2.26 -2.56 22.60
N SER A 81 3.28 -1.72 22.76
CA SER A 81 3.98 -1.59 24.04
C SER A 81 3.27 -0.70 25.05
N GLN A 82 2.29 0.11 24.62
CA GLN A 82 1.56 1.07 25.45
C GLN A 82 0.05 1.00 25.15
N PHE A 83 -0.56 -0.12 25.56
CA PHE A 83 -2.01 -0.33 25.51
C PHE A 83 -2.57 -0.36 26.95
N TYR A 84 -3.66 0.37 27.20
CA TYR A 84 -4.22 0.55 28.54
C TYR A 84 -5.64 0.01 28.62
N ASN A 85 -5.97 -0.66 29.72
CA ASN A 85 -7.33 -1.07 30.08
C ASN A 85 -7.77 -0.39 31.40
N THR A 86 -9.02 -0.63 31.81
CA THR A 86 -9.48 -0.23 33.14
C THR A 86 -8.94 -1.18 34.20
N ALA A 87 -8.70 -0.69 35.41
CA ALA A 87 -8.11 -1.48 36.49
C ALA A 87 -9.04 -2.55 37.10
N LYS A 88 -10.27 -2.67 36.60
CA LYS A 88 -11.29 -3.60 37.11
C LYS A 88 -12.19 -4.08 35.98
N CYS A 89 -12.69 -5.30 36.14
CA CYS A 89 -13.83 -5.82 35.40
C CYS A 89 -15.13 -5.13 35.89
N HIS A 90 -16.10 -4.97 34.99
CA HIS A 90 -17.42 -4.48 35.35
C HIS A 90 -18.24 -5.62 35.97
N SER A 91 -19.01 -5.29 37.01
CA SER A 91 -19.90 -6.21 37.74
C SER A 91 -21.34 -6.10 37.27
#